data_AF-A0A2H3E6Q3-F1
#
_entry.id   AF-A0A2H3E6Q3-F1
#
_cell.length_a   1.000
_cell.length_b   1.000
_cell.length_c   1.000
_cell.angle_alpha   90.00
_cell.angle_beta   90.00
_cell.angle_gamma   90.00
#
_symmetry.space_group_name_H-M   'P 1'
#
loop_
_entity.id
_entity.type
_entity.pdbx_description
1 polymer ?
#
loop_
_entity_poly.entity_id
_entity_poly.type
_entity_poly.pdbx_seq_one_letter_code
_entity_poly.pdbx_strand_id
1 'polypeptide(L)'
;MAPSNPPAITGMTIGPAEFRFCITPGPRLAQYHVIALEAYSEGLVEAYKSRRGDEIKQLHMQLLAILADKEVIMQWNCIVGAEMLPQRALLPPPPPPPPPPTAESDGLKKIQHILHSSGFEPPEEISERNEWCTKIVEIAWKLSREELRVLKKRCPSAVWSVLVFTLIRPTPARMLMGGYVCKVKIEDWDLFPVTMEPTCLNCVKKGHPCTYQNSKASKCRECALFGIGCPKDQTAGKRKLVEQEDERSQKRARYDTKAEEEIAELKAQIVQLQEQVGEITEVLNHRSVMHREVKGTLWEIFDVLVDVIRKHRQR
;
A
#
# COMPACT_ATOMS: atom_id res chain seq x y z
N MET A 1 -46.02 1.62 36.24
CA MET A 1 -45.77 2.57 35.15
C MET A 1 -45.28 1.76 33.96
N ALA A 2 -46.08 1.66 32.90
CA ALA A 2 -45.65 0.97 31.68
C ALA A 2 -44.54 1.81 31.01
N PRO A 3 -43.47 1.19 30.49
CA PRO A 3 -42.46 1.92 29.74
C PRO A 3 -43.12 2.55 28.51
N SER A 4 -43.12 3.88 28.45
CA SER A 4 -43.56 4.62 27.27
C SER A 4 -42.68 4.21 26.09
N ASN A 5 -43.28 3.66 25.04
CA ASN A 5 -42.56 3.35 23.81
C ASN A 5 -41.82 4.61 23.32
N PRO A 6 -40.53 4.51 22.97
CA PRO A 6 -39.80 5.65 22.42
C PRO A 6 -40.49 6.14 21.14
N PRO A 7 -40.55 7.46 20.91
CA PRO A 7 -41.16 8.01 19.71
C PRO A 7 -40.45 7.45 18.47
N ALA A 8 -41.24 7.06 17.46
CA ALA A 8 -40.71 6.56 16.20
C ALA A 8 -39.79 7.63 15.59
N ILE A 9 -38.51 7.28 15.39
CA ILE A 9 -37.53 8.16 14.76
C ILE A 9 -38.04 8.44 13.35
N THR A 10 -38.46 9.67 13.10
CA THR A 10 -39.03 10.07 11.82
C THR A 10 -37.88 10.35 10.87
N GLY A 11 -37.76 9.57 9.80
CA GLY A 11 -36.74 9.79 8.77
C GLY A 11 -36.93 11.15 8.07
N MET A 12 -35.83 11.74 7.62
CA MET A 12 -35.82 13.00 6.86
C MET A 12 -35.57 12.70 5.38
N THR A 13 -36.38 13.27 4.49
CA THR A 13 -36.19 13.13 3.02
C THR A 13 -35.41 14.32 2.48
N ILE A 14 -34.35 14.05 1.72
CA ILE A 14 -33.44 15.06 1.18
C ILE A 14 -33.31 14.86 -0.34
N GLY A 15 -33.17 15.97 -1.06
CA GLY A 15 -32.80 16.01 -2.48
C GLY A 15 -33.94 16.38 -3.46
N PRO A 16 -33.57 16.68 -4.72
CA PRO A 16 -34.53 17.04 -5.78
C PRO A 16 -35.45 15.88 -6.15
N ALA A 17 -36.54 16.16 -6.88
CA ALA A 17 -37.55 15.14 -7.21
C ALA A 17 -36.99 13.92 -7.97
N GLU A 18 -35.97 14.15 -8.80
CA GLU A 18 -35.31 13.14 -9.62
C GLU A 18 -34.28 12.31 -8.85
N PHE A 19 -33.83 12.78 -7.68
CA PHE A 19 -32.87 12.08 -6.85
C PHE A 19 -33.16 12.36 -5.36
N ARG A 20 -33.94 11.47 -4.74
CA ARG A 20 -34.34 11.57 -3.33
C ARG A 20 -33.81 10.43 -2.51
N PHE A 21 -33.38 10.73 -1.30
CA PHE A 21 -33.04 9.72 -0.31
C PHE A 21 -33.63 10.08 1.06
N CYS A 22 -34.01 9.05 1.82
CA CYS A 22 -34.43 9.17 3.20
C CYS A 22 -33.26 8.85 4.11
N ILE A 23 -33.01 9.68 5.10
CA ILE A 23 -31.96 9.49 6.10
C ILE A 23 -32.56 9.36 7.50
N THR A 24 -31.93 8.56 8.33
CA THR A 24 -32.13 8.53 9.77
C THR A 24 -30.98 9.30 10.41
N PRO A 25 -31.25 10.47 11.02
CA PRO A 25 -30.21 11.35 11.53
C PRO A 25 -29.42 10.70 12.67
N GLY A 26 -28.09 10.82 12.62
CA GLY A 26 -27.21 10.46 13.74
C GLY A 26 -27.06 11.60 14.76
N PRO A 27 -26.42 11.32 15.91
CA PRO A 27 -26.28 12.30 17.00
C PRO A 27 -25.45 13.53 16.61
N ARG A 28 -24.65 13.47 15.54
CA ARG A 28 -23.81 14.58 15.07
C ARG A 28 -24.35 15.27 13.82
N LEU A 29 -25.57 15.00 13.41
CA LEU A 29 -26.15 15.67 12.24
C LEU A 29 -26.36 17.16 12.52
N ALA A 30 -25.42 17.97 12.05
CA ALA A 30 -25.54 19.42 12.01
C ALA A 30 -26.20 19.93 10.71
N GLN A 31 -26.75 21.15 10.77
CA GLN A 31 -27.43 21.82 9.64
C GLN A 31 -26.58 21.88 8.36
N TYR A 32 -25.26 22.07 8.48
CA TYR A 32 -24.38 22.15 7.31
C TYR A 32 -24.28 20.83 6.54
N HIS A 33 -24.46 19.67 7.20
CA HIS A 33 -24.50 18.39 6.50
C HIS A 33 -25.77 18.27 5.66
N VAL A 34 -26.91 18.72 6.19
CA VAL A 34 -28.18 18.73 5.45
C VAL A 34 -28.05 19.60 4.20
N ILE A 35 -27.51 20.82 4.35
CA ILE A 35 -27.26 21.73 3.23
C ILE A 35 -26.30 21.10 2.21
N ALA A 36 -25.24 20.44 2.67
CA ALA A 36 -24.29 19.78 1.77
C ALA A 36 -24.92 18.59 1.02
N LEU A 37 -25.75 17.78 1.70
CA LEU A 37 -26.49 16.68 1.08
C LEU A 37 -27.46 17.19 0.00
N GLU A 38 -28.19 18.27 0.27
CA GLU A 38 -29.05 18.94 -0.72
C GLU A 38 -28.23 19.42 -1.91
N ALA A 39 -27.17 20.21 -1.67
CA ALA A 39 -26.33 20.77 -2.72
C ALA A 39 -25.67 19.69 -3.60
N TYR A 40 -25.13 18.62 -3.00
CA TYR A 40 -24.53 17.51 -3.76
C TYR A 40 -25.57 16.71 -4.53
N SER A 41 -26.77 16.52 -3.98
CA SER A 41 -27.86 15.83 -4.67
C SER A 41 -28.35 16.61 -5.90
N GLU A 42 -28.49 17.93 -5.79
CA GLU A 42 -28.85 18.81 -6.91
C GLU A 42 -27.76 18.85 -7.97
N GLY A 43 -26.50 19.06 -7.55
CA GLY A 43 -25.35 19.06 -8.45
C GLY A 43 -25.23 17.74 -9.20
N LEU A 44 -25.54 16.62 -8.55
CA LEU A 44 -25.47 15.30 -9.15
C LEU A 44 -26.51 15.12 -10.25
N VAL A 45 -27.76 15.53 -10.01
CA VAL A 45 -28.83 15.52 -11.02
C VAL A 45 -28.43 16.37 -12.22
N GLU A 46 -27.89 17.57 -11.99
CA GLU A 46 -27.46 18.46 -13.06
C GLU A 46 -26.30 17.87 -13.87
N ALA A 47 -25.26 17.35 -13.19
CA ALA A 47 -24.13 16.70 -13.85
C ALA A 47 -24.54 15.47 -14.67
N TYR A 48 -25.53 14.70 -14.19
CA TYR A 48 -26.09 13.55 -14.91
C TYR A 48 -26.86 13.98 -16.16
N LYS A 49 -27.71 15.01 -16.05
CA LYS A 49 -28.42 15.62 -17.19
C LYS A 49 -27.44 16.14 -18.25
N SER A 50 -26.33 16.76 -17.83
CA SER A 50 -25.30 17.29 -18.72
C SER A 50 -24.24 16.26 -19.19
N ARG A 51 -24.29 15.00 -18.74
CA ARG A 51 -23.31 13.93 -19.04
C ARG A 51 -21.85 14.28 -18.67
N ARG A 52 -21.62 15.01 -17.57
CA ARG A 52 -20.29 15.42 -17.09
C ARG A 52 -19.65 14.34 -16.21
N GLY A 53 -19.03 13.33 -16.84
CA GLY A 53 -18.58 12.10 -16.19
C GLY A 53 -17.67 12.26 -14.96
N ASP A 54 -16.71 13.18 -14.98
CA ASP A 54 -15.78 13.34 -13.85
C ASP A 54 -16.40 14.10 -12.67
N GLU A 55 -17.28 15.05 -12.95
CA GLU A 55 -18.05 15.78 -11.95
C GLU A 55 -19.05 14.86 -11.24
N ILE A 56 -19.69 13.95 -11.98
CA ILE A 56 -20.53 12.88 -11.41
C ILE A 56 -19.73 12.05 -10.40
N LYS A 57 -18.51 11.63 -10.73
CA LYS A 57 -17.66 10.86 -9.81
C LYS A 57 -17.30 11.66 -8.57
N GLN A 58 -16.94 12.93 -8.73
CA GLN A 58 -16.56 13.79 -7.61
C GLN A 58 -17.75 14.01 -6.66
N LEU A 59 -18.92 14.36 -7.20
CA LEU A 59 -20.14 14.57 -6.43
C LEU A 59 -20.60 13.29 -5.73
N HIS A 60 -20.48 12.13 -6.38
CA HIS A 60 -20.71 10.84 -5.74
C HIS A 60 -19.81 10.60 -4.54
N MET A 61 -18.51 10.85 -4.67
CA MET A 61 -17.57 10.62 -3.57
C MET A 61 -17.88 11.52 -2.38
N GLN A 62 -18.23 12.80 -2.63
CA GLN A 62 -18.58 13.74 -1.56
C GLN A 62 -19.91 13.36 -0.88
N LEU A 63 -20.93 13.00 -1.67
CA LEU A 63 -22.20 12.54 -1.14
C LEU A 63 -22.04 11.27 -0.30
N LEU A 64 -21.31 10.27 -0.81
CA LEU A 64 -21.06 9.01 -0.10
C LEU A 64 -20.20 9.19 1.14
N ALA A 65 -19.27 10.16 1.17
CA ALA A 65 -18.48 10.45 2.36
C ALA A 65 -19.36 10.88 3.54
N ILE A 66 -20.37 11.72 3.29
CA ILE A 66 -21.33 12.16 4.31
C ILE A 66 -22.27 11.00 4.69
N LEU A 67 -22.79 10.26 3.69
CA LEU A 67 -23.71 9.13 3.91
C LEU A 67 -23.06 7.93 4.63
N ALA A 68 -21.75 7.77 4.54
CA ALA A 68 -21.01 6.67 5.18
C ALA A 68 -20.60 6.97 6.63
N ASP A 69 -20.63 8.23 7.07
CA ASP A 69 -20.33 8.59 8.45
C ASP A 69 -21.50 8.25 9.37
N LYS A 70 -21.37 7.13 10.09
CA LYS A 70 -22.41 6.61 10.99
C LYS A 70 -22.72 7.51 12.19
N GLU A 71 -21.82 8.43 12.54
CA GLU A 71 -22.06 9.41 13.59
C GLU A 71 -22.99 10.54 13.10
N VAL A 72 -23.00 10.79 11.79
CA VAL A 72 -23.80 11.82 11.12
C VAL A 72 -25.10 11.24 10.57
N ILE A 73 -25.06 10.06 9.95
CA ILE A 73 -26.22 9.38 9.35
C ILE A 73 -26.21 7.91 9.76
N MET A 74 -27.18 7.50 10.57
CA MET A 74 -27.24 6.12 11.06
C MET A 74 -27.65 5.14 9.97
N GLN A 75 -28.61 5.54 9.15
CA GLN A 75 -29.16 4.75 8.05
C GLN A 75 -29.62 5.69 6.94
N TRP A 76 -29.55 5.23 5.69
CA TRP A 76 -30.12 5.95 4.56
C TRP A 76 -30.63 4.97 3.51
N ASN A 77 -31.59 5.43 2.71
CA ASN A 77 -32.12 4.68 1.57
C ASN A 77 -32.44 5.63 0.42
N CYS A 78 -32.02 5.28 -0.79
CA CYS A 78 -32.40 6.02 -2.00
C CYS A 78 -33.85 5.66 -2.38
N ILE A 79 -34.72 6.67 -2.43
CA ILE A 79 -36.14 6.51 -2.80
C ILE A 79 -36.30 6.61 -4.32
N VAL A 80 -35.63 7.59 -4.94
CA VAL A 80 -35.73 7.89 -6.37
C VAL A 80 -34.33 8.18 -6.93
N GLY A 81 -34.03 7.71 -8.15
CA GLY A 81 -32.77 7.97 -8.84
C GLY A 81 -31.62 7.03 -8.43
N ALA A 82 -31.93 5.80 -8.01
CA ALA A 82 -30.93 4.81 -7.61
C ALA A 82 -29.92 4.47 -8.72
N GLU A 83 -30.30 4.64 -9.98
CA GLU A 83 -29.47 4.51 -11.17
C GLU A 83 -28.41 5.61 -11.31
N MET A 84 -28.60 6.75 -10.63
CA MET A 84 -27.59 7.79 -10.56
C MET A 84 -26.44 7.35 -9.65
N LEU A 85 -26.72 6.58 -8.60
CA LEU A 85 -25.70 6.05 -7.70
C LEU A 85 -24.93 4.87 -8.34
N PRO A 86 -23.62 4.74 -8.05
CA PRO A 86 -22.86 3.59 -8.51
C PRO A 86 -23.44 2.31 -7.91
N GLN A 87 -23.82 1.34 -8.76
CA GLN A 87 -24.42 0.06 -8.35
C GLN A 87 -23.61 -0.72 -7.29
N ARG A 88 -22.31 -0.42 -7.15
CA ARG A 88 -21.43 -1.00 -6.12
C ARG A 88 -21.63 -0.41 -4.71
N ALA A 89 -22.31 0.73 -4.56
CA ALA A 89 -22.48 1.41 -3.27
C ALA A 89 -23.78 1.04 -2.52
N LEU A 90 -24.77 0.46 -3.22
CA LEU A 90 -26.11 0.19 -2.67
C LEU A 90 -26.29 -1.23 -2.12
N LEU A 91 -25.30 -2.11 -2.29
CA LEU A 91 -25.32 -3.45 -1.69
C LEU A 91 -24.21 -3.52 -0.65
N PRO A 92 -24.46 -4.07 0.57
CA PRO A 92 -23.36 -4.55 1.38
C PRO A 92 -22.51 -5.46 0.48
N PRO A 93 -21.17 -5.36 0.54
CA PRO A 93 -20.33 -6.24 -0.27
C PRO A 93 -20.85 -7.66 -0.06
N PRO A 94 -21.19 -8.41 -1.13
CA PRO A 94 -21.59 -9.79 -0.95
C PRO A 94 -20.55 -10.43 -0.05
N PRO A 95 -20.93 -11.21 0.98
CA PRO A 95 -19.96 -11.90 1.82
C PRO A 95 -18.93 -12.49 0.88
N PRO A 96 -17.63 -12.20 1.09
CA PRO A 96 -16.59 -12.58 0.15
C PRO A 96 -16.89 -14.04 -0.20
N PRO A 97 -17.03 -14.38 -1.49
CA PRO A 97 -17.28 -15.75 -1.87
C PRO A 97 -16.28 -16.59 -1.08
N PRO A 98 -16.71 -17.67 -0.41
CA PRO A 98 -15.79 -18.52 0.35
C PRO A 98 -14.59 -18.72 -0.58
N PRO A 99 -13.36 -18.39 -0.12
CA PRO A 99 -12.20 -18.42 -0.98
C PRO A 99 -12.27 -19.74 -1.73
N PRO A 100 -12.28 -19.73 -3.09
CA PRO A 100 -12.45 -20.95 -3.86
C PRO A 100 -11.51 -21.96 -3.23
N PRO A 101 -12.02 -23.14 -2.78
CA PRO A 101 -11.30 -24.03 -1.88
C PRO A 101 -9.89 -24.04 -2.38
N THR A 102 -9.00 -23.39 -1.61
CA THR A 102 -7.66 -23.15 -2.09
C THR A 102 -7.22 -24.53 -2.51
N ALA A 103 -6.76 -24.67 -3.75
CA ALA A 103 -6.05 -25.85 -4.16
C ALA A 103 -4.71 -25.88 -3.39
N GLU A 104 -4.76 -25.71 -2.06
CA GLU A 104 -3.83 -26.15 -1.06
C GLU A 104 -3.73 -27.66 -1.21
N SER A 105 -2.92 -27.94 -2.23
CA SER A 105 -1.84 -28.88 -2.23
C SER A 105 -2.29 -30.33 -2.13
N ASP A 106 -3.18 -30.74 -3.04
CA ASP A 106 -3.27 -32.16 -3.41
C ASP A 106 -1.85 -32.75 -3.62
N GLY A 107 -0.93 -31.95 -4.17
CA GLY A 107 0.49 -32.29 -4.28
C GLY A 107 1.23 -32.54 -2.94
N LEU A 108 1.15 -31.63 -1.95
CA LEU A 108 1.83 -31.86 -0.66
C LEU A 108 1.25 -33.06 0.08
N LYS A 109 -0.08 -33.24 0.06
CA LYS A 109 -0.74 -34.39 0.69
C LYS A 109 -0.29 -35.69 0.03
N LYS A 110 -0.18 -35.71 -1.31
CA LYS A 110 0.36 -36.87 -2.06
C LYS A 110 1.80 -37.18 -1.69
N ILE A 111 2.68 -36.17 -1.63
CA ILE A 111 4.08 -36.40 -1.21
C ILE A 111 4.13 -36.90 0.23
N GLN A 112 3.37 -36.28 1.15
CA GLN A 112 3.30 -36.74 2.53
C GLN A 112 2.82 -38.18 2.63
N HIS A 113 1.81 -38.57 1.85
CA HIS A 113 1.35 -39.96 1.80
C HIS A 113 2.46 -40.90 1.33
N ILE A 114 3.20 -40.55 0.26
CA ILE A 114 4.34 -41.36 -0.21
C ILE A 114 5.41 -41.50 0.88
N LEU A 115 5.76 -40.40 1.56
CA LEU A 115 6.75 -40.39 2.64
C LEU A 115 6.30 -41.24 3.84
N HIS A 116 5.03 -41.13 4.25
CA HIS A 116 4.48 -41.91 5.35
C HIS A 116 4.41 -43.40 5.03
N SER A 117 4.03 -43.76 3.80
CA SER A 117 3.97 -45.16 3.35
C SER A 117 5.33 -45.82 3.29
N SER A 118 6.42 -45.07 3.12
CA SER A 118 7.80 -45.58 3.16
C SER A 118 8.48 -45.39 4.53
N GLY A 119 7.74 -45.03 5.58
CA GLY A 119 8.30 -44.82 6.92
C GLY A 119 9.30 -43.65 7.00
N PHE A 120 9.22 -42.69 6.09
CA PHE A 120 10.20 -41.60 5.91
C PHE A 120 11.62 -42.05 5.58
N GLU A 121 11.79 -43.27 5.07
CA GLU A 121 13.07 -43.76 4.58
C GLU A 121 13.00 -44.01 3.07
N PRO A 122 14.07 -43.68 2.32
CA PRO A 122 14.16 -44.05 0.92
C PRO A 122 14.37 -45.57 0.81
N PRO A 123 13.79 -46.23 -0.20
CA PRO A 123 14.03 -47.67 -0.43
C PRO A 123 15.52 -48.03 -0.53
N GLU A 124 15.90 -49.21 -0.04
CA GLU A 124 17.29 -49.68 -0.08
C GLU A 124 17.74 -50.00 -1.51
N GLU A 125 16.86 -50.62 -2.30
CA GLU A 125 17.13 -50.97 -3.68
C GLU A 125 17.22 -49.71 -4.57
N ILE A 126 18.27 -49.62 -5.37
CA ILE A 126 18.56 -48.44 -6.19
C ILE A 126 17.44 -48.17 -7.21
N SER A 127 16.89 -49.22 -7.81
CA SER A 127 15.83 -49.10 -8.82
C SER A 127 14.54 -48.53 -8.22
N GLU A 128 14.08 -49.11 -7.11
CA GLU A 128 12.90 -48.64 -6.37
C GLU A 128 13.10 -47.22 -5.82
N ARG A 129 14.29 -46.92 -5.29
CA ARG A 129 14.63 -45.57 -4.81
C ARG A 129 14.53 -44.54 -5.93
N ASN A 130 15.00 -44.85 -7.13
CA ASN A 130 14.93 -43.93 -8.26
C ASN A 130 13.48 -43.67 -8.67
N GLU A 131 12.64 -44.70 -8.73
CA GLU A 131 11.21 -44.56 -9.03
C GLU A 131 10.50 -43.72 -7.96
N TRP A 132 10.78 -44.01 -6.69
CA TRP A 132 10.25 -43.29 -5.54
C TRP A 132 10.62 -41.80 -5.57
N CYS A 133 11.90 -41.49 -5.82
CA CYS A 133 12.36 -40.10 -5.97
C CYS A 133 11.69 -39.41 -7.16
N THR A 134 11.56 -40.11 -8.29
CA THR A 134 10.93 -39.57 -9.51
C THR A 134 9.49 -39.16 -9.23
N LYS A 135 8.69 -40.03 -8.60
CA LYS A 135 7.31 -39.73 -8.21
C LYS A 135 7.21 -38.48 -7.33
N ILE A 136 8.08 -38.37 -6.32
CA ILE A 136 8.08 -37.20 -5.42
C ILE A 136 8.47 -35.92 -6.18
N VAL A 137 9.50 -35.98 -7.01
CA VAL A 137 10.00 -34.84 -7.79
C VAL A 137 8.96 -34.35 -8.81
N GLU A 138 8.27 -35.26 -9.50
CA GLU A 138 7.20 -34.92 -10.45
C GLU A 138 6.05 -34.17 -9.80
N ILE A 139 5.66 -34.58 -8.59
CA ILE A 139 4.63 -33.88 -7.81
C ILE A 139 5.18 -32.54 -7.32
N ALA A 140 6.41 -32.54 -6.80
CA ALA A 140 7.06 -31.36 -6.24
C ALA A 140 7.25 -30.24 -7.28
N TRP A 141 7.48 -30.59 -8.56
CA TRP A 141 7.60 -29.62 -9.66
C TRP A 141 6.36 -28.74 -9.84
N LYS A 142 5.18 -29.24 -9.43
CA LYS A 142 3.91 -28.52 -9.53
C LYS A 142 3.59 -27.69 -8.29
N LEU A 143 4.43 -27.76 -7.26
CA LEU A 143 4.24 -27.00 -6.03
C LEU A 143 4.75 -25.57 -6.17
N SER A 144 4.05 -24.64 -5.53
CA SER A 144 4.53 -23.29 -5.33
C SER A 144 5.79 -23.25 -4.47
N ARG A 145 6.48 -22.10 -4.47
CA ARG A 145 7.70 -21.91 -3.69
C ARG A 145 7.43 -22.01 -2.19
N GLU A 146 6.33 -21.47 -1.71
CA GLU A 146 5.86 -21.57 -0.33
C GLU A 146 5.62 -23.04 0.07
N GLU A 147 4.92 -23.81 -0.77
CA GLU A 147 4.69 -25.24 -0.53
C GLU A 147 6.00 -26.04 -0.49
N LEU A 148 6.95 -25.76 -1.38
CA LEU A 148 8.27 -26.41 -1.35
C LEU A 148 9.05 -26.10 -0.06
N ARG A 149 8.93 -24.87 0.48
CA ARG A 149 9.52 -24.53 1.79
C ARG A 149 8.86 -25.32 2.91
N VAL A 150 7.54 -25.48 2.88
CA VAL A 150 6.80 -26.30 3.83
C VAL A 150 7.22 -27.76 3.72
N LEU A 151 7.33 -28.30 2.51
CA LEU A 151 7.79 -29.66 2.25
C LEU A 151 9.19 -29.89 2.83
N LYS A 152 10.15 -29.02 2.51
CA LYS A 152 11.52 -29.10 3.05
C LYS A 152 11.54 -29.12 4.57
N LYS A 153 10.76 -28.25 5.22
CA LYS A 153 10.69 -28.17 6.70
C LYS A 153 10.12 -29.45 7.34
N ARG A 154 9.22 -30.16 6.65
CA ARG A 154 8.58 -31.40 7.15
C ARG A 154 9.34 -32.66 6.76
N CYS A 155 10.30 -32.57 5.86
CA CYS A 155 11.05 -33.70 5.33
C CYS A 155 12.33 -33.92 6.15
N PRO A 156 12.66 -35.16 6.57
CA PRO A 156 13.94 -35.43 7.22
C PRO A 156 15.12 -35.06 6.31
N SER A 157 16.19 -34.52 6.90
CA SER A 157 17.37 -34.05 6.13
C SER A 157 17.98 -35.12 5.22
N ALA A 158 17.98 -36.39 5.66
CA ALA A 158 18.45 -37.51 4.86
C ALA A 158 17.61 -37.70 3.59
N VAL A 159 16.28 -37.69 3.73
CA VAL A 159 15.35 -37.80 2.59
C VAL A 159 15.50 -36.61 1.66
N TRP A 160 15.52 -35.39 2.20
CA TRP A 160 15.70 -34.18 1.39
C TRP A 160 17.00 -34.24 0.58
N SER A 161 18.09 -34.70 1.20
CA SER A 161 19.37 -34.87 0.52
C SER A 161 19.29 -35.89 -0.61
N VAL A 162 18.56 -36.99 -0.43
CA VAL A 162 18.33 -37.98 -1.50
C VAL A 162 17.56 -37.37 -2.66
N LEU A 163 16.49 -36.61 -2.39
CA LEU A 163 15.72 -35.91 -3.43
C LEU A 163 16.54 -34.85 -4.18
N VAL A 164 17.41 -34.11 -3.47
CA VAL A 164 18.34 -33.16 -4.11
C VAL A 164 19.37 -33.91 -4.96
N PHE A 165 19.89 -35.04 -4.46
CA PHE A 165 20.92 -35.82 -5.14
C PHE A 165 20.44 -36.38 -6.47
N THR A 166 19.17 -36.78 -6.61
CA THR A 166 18.62 -37.24 -7.89
C THR A 166 18.61 -36.17 -8.97
N LEU A 167 18.67 -34.89 -8.58
CA LEU A 167 18.77 -33.73 -9.48
C LEU A 167 20.21 -33.24 -9.67
N ILE A 168 21.19 -33.87 -9.04
CA ILE A 168 22.61 -33.62 -9.29
C ILE A 168 23.04 -34.50 -10.46
N ARG A 169 23.79 -33.90 -11.41
CA ARG A 169 24.30 -34.64 -12.57
C ARG A 169 25.10 -35.87 -12.10
N PRO A 170 24.75 -37.08 -12.56
CA PRO A 170 25.40 -38.30 -12.13
C PRO A 170 26.84 -38.36 -12.66
N THR A 171 27.77 -38.74 -11.78
CA THR A 171 29.13 -39.13 -12.16
C THR A 171 29.59 -40.25 -11.22
N PRO A 172 30.51 -41.14 -11.66
CA PRO A 172 31.01 -42.22 -10.79
C PRO A 172 31.63 -41.75 -9.47
N ALA A 173 32.16 -40.52 -9.44
CA ALA A 173 32.77 -39.93 -8.25
C ALA A 173 31.75 -39.32 -7.26
N ARG A 174 30.49 -39.13 -7.69
CA ARG A 174 29.43 -38.51 -6.87
C ARG A 174 28.60 -39.59 -6.23
N MET A 175 28.92 -39.90 -4.98
CA MET A 175 28.11 -40.77 -4.13
C MET A 175 27.51 -39.94 -2.99
N LEU A 176 26.26 -40.24 -2.64
CA LEU A 176 25.58 -39.64 -1.48
C LEU A 176 25.93 -40.43 -0.22
N MET A 177 26.62 -39.77 0.73
CA MET A 177 27.04 -40.36 2.00
C MET A 177 26.55 -39.49 3.15
N GLY A 178 25.50 -39.92 3.86
CA GLY A 178 25.00 -39.20 5.05
C GLY A 178 24.59 -37.74 4.79
N GLY A 179 24.04 -37.43 3.61
CA GLY A 179 23.67 -36.05 3.22
C GLY A 179 24.81 -35.24 2.58
N TYR A 180 25.96 -35.86 2.32
CA TYR A 180 27.10 -35.26 1.63
C TYR A 180 27.27 -35.85 0.24
N VAL A 181 27.67 -35.01 -0.72
CA VAL A 181 28.19 -35.44 -2.02
C VAL A 181 29.62 -34.96 -2.12
N CYS A 182 30.56 -35.89 -2.30
CA CYS A 182 31.99 -35.63 -2.10
C CYS A 182 32.26 -35.08 -0.68
N LYS A 183 32.58 -33.78 -0.55
CA LYS A 183 32.81 -33.09 0.73
C LYS A 183 31.77 -32.00 1.02
N VAL A 184 30.67 -31.98 0.27
CA VAL A 184 29.69 -30.89 0.30
C VAL A 184 28.38 -31.39 0.89
N LYS A 185 27.90 -30.73 1.95
CA LYS A 185 26.59 -30.99 2.55
C LYS A 185 25.50 -30.42 1.64
N ILE A 186 24.51 -31.22 1.27
CA ILE A 186 23.46 -30.84 0.31
C ILE A 186 22.06 -30.70 0.93
N GLU A 187 21.89 -30.95 2.23
CA GLU A 187 20.58 -30.83 2.91
C GLU A 187 19.97 -29.42 2.81
N ASP A 188 20.81 -28.39 2.70
CA ASP A 188 20.38 -27.00 2.59
C ASP A 188 20.14 -26.55 1.15
N TRP A 189 20.35 -27.41 0.17
CA TRP A 189 20.12 -27.05 -1.22
C TRP A 189 18.62 -27.00 -1.53
N ASP A 190 18.25 -26.19 -2.51
CA ASP A 190 16.88 -26.15 -3.04
C ASP A 190 16.60 -27.44 -3.82
N LEU A 191 15.34 -27.86 -3.98
CA LEU A 191 15.06 -29.01 -4.85
C LEU A 191 15.22 -28.60 -6.32
N PHE A 192 14.55 -27.51 -6.71
CA PHE A 192 14.64 -26.91 -8.04
C PHE A 192 15.48 -25.63 -7.99
N PRO A 193 16.76 -25.69 -8.36
CA PRO A 193 17.64 -24.53 -8.26
C PRO A 193 17.35 -23.50 -9.35
N VAL A 194 17.55 -22.24 -9.02
CA VAL A 194 17.49 -21.14 -9.99
C VAL A 194 18.78 -21.08 -10.79
N THR A 195 18.68 -20.81 -12.09
CA THR A 195 19.83 -20.52 -12.97
C THR A 195 20.62 -19.34 -12.42
N MET A 196 21.95 -19.46 -12.41
CA MET A 196 22.84 -18.41 -11.99
C MET A 196 23.15 -17.47 -13.16
N GLU A 197 22.84 -16.19 -12.97
CA GLU A 197 23.04 -15.14 -13.96
C GLU A 197 23.96 -14.02 -13.41
N PRO A 198 25.09 -13.71 -14.08
CA PRO A 198 25.62 -14.42 -15.25
C PRO A 198 26.13 -15.83 -14.90
N THR A 199 26.10 -16.73 -15.88
CA THR A 199 26.74 -18.05 -15.81
C THR A 199 28.22 -17.90 -15.48
N CYS A 200 28.75 -18.71 -14.57
CA CYS A 200 30.16 -18.58 -14.19
C CYS A 200 31.10 -19.17 -15.25
N LEU A 201 32.33 -18.65 -15.33
CA LEU A 201 33.29 -19.04 -16.37
C LEU A 201 33.62 -20.54 -16.34
N ASN A 202 33.62 -21.16 -15.16
CA ASN A 202 33.85 -22.60 -15.03
C ASN A 202 32.72 -23.42 -15.69
N CYS A 203 31.46 -23.05 -15.44
CA CYS A 203 30.31 -23.71 -16.04
C CYS A 203 30.26 -23.53 -17.55
N VAL A 204 30.54 -22.30 -18.04
CA VAL A 204 30.62 -22.01 -19.48
C VAL A 204 31.70 -22.88 -20.13
N LYS A 205 32.91 -22.90 -19.57
CA LYS A 205 34.03 -23.69 -20.10
C LYS A 205 33.77 -25.20 -20.12
N LYS A 206 33.02 -25.70 -19.13
CA LYS A 206 32.73 -27.13 -18.97
C LYS A 206 31.40 -27.55 -19.60
N GLY A 207 30.61 -26.62 -20.14
CA GLY A 207 29.34 -26.90 -20.80
C GLY A 207 28.28 -27.52 -19.89
N HIS A 208 28.24 -27.18 -18.60
CA HIS A 208 27.22 -27.69 -17.68
C HIS A 208 26.31 -26.58 -17.14
N PRO A 209 25.05 -26.91 -16.74
CA PRO A 209 24.15 -25.94 -16.15
C PRO A 209 24.78 -25.23 -14.94
N CYS A 210 24.68 -23.90 -14.92
CA CYS A 210 25.12 -23.09 -13.78
C CYS A 210 23.89 -22.71 -12.95
N THR A 211 23.67 -23.42 -11.85
CA THR A 211 22.51 -23.19 -10.98
C THR A 211 22.95 -22.97 -9.53
N TYR A 212 22.20 -22.15 -8.79
CA TYR A 212 22.49 -21.89 -7.38
C TYR A 212 22.24 -23.14 -6.51
N GLN A 213 22.98 -23.26 -5.40
CA GLN A 213 22.69 -24.29 -4.40
C GLN A 213 21.38 -23.95 -3.68
N ASN A 214 21.27 -22.71 -3.23
CA ASN A 214 20.10 -22.06 -2.65
C ASN A 214 20.24 -20.53 -2.79
N SER A 215 19.23 -19.77 -2.33
CA SER A 215 19.19 -18.31 -2.46
C SER A 215 20.31 -17.54 -1.72
N LYS A 216 21.03 -18.18 -0.79
CA LYS A 216 22.12 -17.56 0.00
C LYS A 216 23.51 -17.97 -0.48
N ALA A 217 23.59 -18.90 -1.44
CA ALA A 217 24.86 -19.49 -1.85
C ALA A 217 25.70 -18.54 -2.71
N SER A 218 27.00 -18.46 -2.41
CA SER A 218 27.97 -17.69 -3.20
C SER A 218 28.56 -18.45 -4.39
N LYS A 219 28.36 -19.77 -4.44
CA LYS A 219 28.84 -20.68 -5.50
C LYS A 219 27.68 -21.43 -6.16
N CYS A 220 27.80 -21.73 -7.45
CA CYS A 220 26.87 -22.64 -8.13
C CYS A 220 27.07 -24.09 -7.64
N ARG A 221 26.11 -24.96 -7.90
CA ARG A 221 26.15 -26.38 -7.50
C ARG A 221 27.40 -27.10 -7.97
N GLU A 222 27.72 -26.99 -9.26
CA GLU A 222 28.86 -27.71 -9.84
C GLU A 222 30.19 -27.21 -9.27
N CYS A 223 30.42 -25.89 -9.17
CA CYS A 223 31.63 -25.35 -8.54
C CYS A 223 31.74 -25.75 -7.06
N ALA A 224 30.62 -25.84 -6.34
CA ALA A 224 30.61 -26.34 -4.97
C ALA A 224 31.07 -27.80 -4.90
N LEU A 225 30.50 -28.68 -5.74
CA LEU A 225 30.88 -30.10 -5.81
C LEU A 225 32.34 -30.31 -6.20
N PHE A 226 32.90 -29.46 -7.05
CA PHE A 226 34.33 -29.48 -7.40
C PHE A 226 35.25 -28.84 -6.34
N GLY A 227 34.69 -28.20 -5.31
CA GLY A 227 35.46 -27.49 -4.29
C GLY A 227 36.16 -26.23 -4.80
N ILE A 228 35.78 -25.71 -5.96
CA ILE A 228 36.42 -24.54 -6.60
C ILE A 228 35.63 -23.25 -6.35
N GLY A 229 36.26 -22.11 -6.61
CA GLY A 229 35.58 -20.82 -6.66
C GLY A 229 34.63 -20.73 -7.84
N CYS A 230 33.61 -19.86 -7.73
CA CYS A 230 32.74 -19.51 -8.84
C CYS A 230 33.23 -18.16 -9.40
N PRO A 231 34.15 -18.13 -10.38
CA PRO A 231 34.64 -16.87 -10.94
C PRO A 231 33.46 -16.17 -11.59
N LYS A 232 33.01 -15.09 -10.95
CA LYS A 232 32.03 -14.18 -11.51
C LYS A 232 32.75 -13.33 -12.55
N ASP A 233 32.12 -13.13 -13.70
CA ASP A 233 32.63 -12.19 -14.67
C ASP A 233 32.66 -10.79 -14.03
N GLN A 234 33.85 -10.30 -13.70
CA GLN A 234 34.00 -9.01 -13.01
C GLN A 234 33.52 -7.84 -13.88
N THR A 235 33.32 -8.06 -15.18
CA THR A 235 32.79 -7.04 -16.09
C THR A 235 31.30 -6.75 -15.85
N ALA A 236 30.51 -7.72 -15.39
CA ALA A 236 29.09 -7.54 -15.10
C ALA A 236 28.84 -6.75 -13.80
N GLY A 237 29.75 -6.87 -12.82
CA GLY A 237 29.68 -6.10 -11.57
C GLY A 237 29.91 -4.60 -11.80
N LYS A 238 30.82 -4.23 -12.71
CA LYS A 238 31.06 -2.82 -13.07
C LYS A 238 29.87 -2.19 -13.81
N ARG A 239 29.21 -2.91 -14.74
CA ARG A 239 28.04 -2.35 -15.45
C ARG A 239 26.84 -2.09 -14.54
N LYS A 240 26.52 -3.01 -13.62
CA LYS A 240 25.42 -2.80 -12.66
C LYS A 240 25.71 -1.69 -11.65
N LEU A 241 26.97 -1.50 -11.25
CA LEU A 241 27.33 -0.40 -10.35
C LEU A 241 27.18 0.95 -11.06
N VAL A 242 27.61 1.04 -12.33
CA VAL A 242 27.47 2.25 -13.15
C VAL A 242 25.99 2.56 -13.41
N GLU A 243 25.17 1.59 -13.82
CA GLU A 243 23.73 1.80 -14.02
C GLU A 243 23.01 2.22 -12.73
N GLN A 244 23.38 1.62 -11.59
CA GLN A 244 22.79 1.96 -10.30
C GLN A 244 23.27 3.33 -9.77
N GLU A 245 24.48 3.74 -10.11
CA GLU A 245 25.03 5.06 -9.80
C GLU A 245 24.43 6.15 -10.68
N ASP A 246 24.18 5.86 -11.96
CA ASP A 246 23.43 6.73 -12.88
C ASP A 246 21.97 6.90 -12.43
N GLU A 247 21.30 5.81 -12.02
CA GLU A 247 19.92 5.88 -11.53
C GLU A 247 19.83 6.64 -10.18
N ARG A 248 20.84 6.50 -9.31
CA ARG A 248 20.96 7.30 -8.08
C ARG A 248 21.25 8.76 -8.37
N SER A 249 22.08 9.05 -9.36
CA SER A 249 22.42 10.42 -9.77
C SER A 249 21.20 11.11 -10.40
N GLN A 250 20.44 10.41 -11.24
CA GLN A 250 19.17 10.91 -11.78
C GLN A 250 18.12 11.13 -10.69
N LYS A 251 18.01 10.23 -9.70
CA LYS A 251 17.10 10.43 -8.57
C LYS A 251 17.50 11.66 -7.75
N ARG A 252 18.78 11.86 -7.45
CA ARG A 252 19.27 13.06 -6.75
C ARG A 252 18.94 14.33 -7.53
N ALA A 253 19.24 14.36 -8.83
CA ALA A 253 18.91 15.51 -9.67
C ALA A 253 17.40 15.85 -9.67
N ARG A 254 16.52 14.85 -9.67
CA ARG A 254 15.06 15.07 -9.57
C ARG A 254 14.62 15.60 -8.20
N TYR A 255 15.25 15.15 -7.12
CA TYR A 255 14.96 15.67 -5.79
C TYR A 255 15.47 17.11 -5.65
N ASP A 256 16.65 17.42 -6.20
CA ASP A 256 17.21 18.76 -6.17
C ASP A 256 16.33 19.76 -6.95
N THR A 257 15.85 19.40 -8.14
CA THR A 257 14.92 20.26 -8.90
C THR A 257 13.61 20.50 -8.16
N LYS A 258 13.07 19.48 -7.49
CA LYS A 258 11.82 19.64 -6.73
C LYS A 258 12.02 20.53 -5.51
N ALA A 259 13.16 20.39 -4.82
CA ALA A 259 13.50 21.26 -3.70
C ALA A 259 13.70 22.72 -4.15
N GLU A 260 14.29 22.94 -5.33
CA GLU A 260 14.42 24.28 -5.91
C GLU A 260 13.07 24.90 -6.26
N GLU A 261 12.11 24.14 -6.80
CA GLU A 261 10.74 24.58 -7.06
C GLU A 261 10.01 24.96 -5.76
N GLU A 262 10.09 24.12 -4.72
CA GLU A 262 9.49 24.41 -3.40
C GLU A 262 10.10 25.66 -2.75
N ILE A 263 11.41 25.86 -2.86
CA ILE A 263 12.09 27.08 -2.38
C ILE A 263 11.65 28.31 -3.16
N ALA A 264 11.45 28.20 -4.48
CA ALA A 264 10.98 29.31 -5.31
C ALA A 264 9.54 29.72 -4.94
N GLU A 265 8.67 28.75 -4.70
CA GLU A 265 7.29 28.98 -4.25
C GLU A 265 7.24 29.67 -2.88
N LEU A 266 8.02 29.19 -1.91
CA LEU A 266 8.10 29.81 -0.58
C LEU A 266 8.62 31.25 -0.64
N LYS A 267 9.60 31.53 -1.50
CA LYS A 267 10.10 32.90 -1.72
C LYS A 267 9.02 33.83 -2.26
N ALA A 268 8.19 33.34 -3.20
CA ALA A 268 7.08 34.13 -3.74
C ALA A 268 6.04 34.45 -2.64
N GLN A 269 5.71 33.48 -1.79
CA GLN A 269 4.79 33.69 -0.66
C GLN A 269 5.33 34.71 0.36
N ILE A 270 6.65 34.71 0.62
CA ILE A 270 7.28 35.69 1.53
C ILE A 270 7.14 37.11 0.97
N VAL A 271 7.35 37.32 -0.33
CA VAL A 271 7.20 38.64 -0.97
C VAL A 271 5.76 39.12 -0.83
N GLN A 272 4.77 38.26 -1.10
CA GLN A 272 3.36 38.60 -0.97
C GLN A 272 2.97 38.97 0.48
N LEU A 273 3.49 38.25 1.47
CA LEU A 273 3.27 38.59 2.88
C LEU A 273 3.92 39.91 3.28
N GLN A 274 5.09 40.25 2.73
CA GLN A 274 5.75 41.53 2.98
C GLN A 274 4.93 42.71 2.43
N GLU A 275 4.30 42.57 1.26
CA GLU A 275 3.38 43.57 0.71
C GLU A 275 2.16 43.77 1.62
N GLN A 276 1.52 42.69 2.06
CA GLN A 276 0.38 42.74 2.99
C GLN A 276 0.74 43.41 4.33
N VAL A 277 1.93 43.11 4.88
CA VAL A 277 2.41 43.77 6.10
C VAL A 277 2.64 45.27 5.85
N GLY A 278 3.11 45.65 4.67
CA GLY A 278 3.22 47.05 4.24
C GLY A 278 1.87 47.77 4.27
N GLU A 279 0.85 47.19 3.64
CA GLU A 279 -0.52 47.72 3.61
C GLU A 279 -1.12 47.86 5.02
N ILE A 280 -0.97 46.83 5.85
CA ILE A 280 -1.46 46.87 7.25
C ILE A 280 -0.74 47.96 8.04
N THR A 281 0.57 48.12 7.85
CA THR A 281 1.38 49.15 8.52
C THR A 281 0.91 50.55 8.13
N GLU A 282 0.59 50.77 6.85
CA GLU A 282 0.04 52.04 6.36
C GLU A 282 -1.33 52.35 6.98
N VAL A 283 -2.23 51.36 7.05
CA VAL A 283 -3.54 51.50 7.70
C VAL A 283 -3.40 51.82 9.20
N LEU A 284 -2.49 51.15 9.89
CA LEU A 284 -2.24 51.39 11.32
C LEU A 284 -1.65 52.79 11.55
N ASN A 285 -0.74 53.25 10.70
CA ASN A 285 -0.20 54.60 10.75
C ASN A 285 -1.30 55.64 10.53
N HIS A 286 -2.18 55.44 9.55
CA HIS A 286 -3.31 56.33 9.30
C HIS A 286 -4.28 56.37 10.49
N ARG A 287 -4.57 55.22 11.11
CA ARG A 287 -5.42 55.13 12.31
C ARG A 287 -4.78 55.79 13.54
N SER A 288 -3.46 55.70 13.69
CA SER A 288 -2.70 56.39 14.75
C SER A 288 -2.77 57.91 14.63
N VAL A 289 -2.72 58.44 13.39
CA VAL A 289 -2.91 59.86 13.11
C VAL A 289 -4.33 60.30 13.49
N MET A 290 -5.35 59.58 13.02
CA MET A 290 -6.75 59.85 13.38
C MET A 290 -6.99 59.81 14.91
N HIS A 291 -6.38 58.86 15.60
CA HIS A 291 -6.52 58.74 17.07
C HIS A 291 -5.80 59.87 17.83
N ARG A 292 -4.76 60.46 17.24
CA ARG A 292 -4.09 61.66 17.77
C ARG A 292 -4.94 62.91 17.55
N GLU A 293 -5.53 63.08 16.37
CA GLU A 293 -6.42 64.20 16.05
C GLU A 293 -7.66 64.22 16.96
N VAL A 294 -8.34 63.09 17.11
CA VAL A 294 -9.52 62.98 18.00
C VAL A 294 -9.17 63.29 19.47
N LYS A 295 -7.99 62.87 19.95
CA LYS A 295 -7.53 63.22 21.30
C LYS A 295 -7.25 64.71 21.45
N GLY A 296 -6.71 65.36 20.42
CA GLY A 296 -6.52 66.82 20.38
C GLY A 296 -7.85 67.55 20.49
N THR A 297 -8.84 67.18 19.66
CA THR A 297 -10.17 67.80 19.67
C THR A 297 -10.91 67.58 21.00
N LEU A 298 -10.79 66.40 21.60
CA LEU A 298 -11.39 66.12 22.92
C LEU A 298 -10.76 66.96 24.03
N TRP A 299 -9.46 67.24 23.96
CA TRP A 299 -8.79 68.14 24.90
C TRP A 299 -9.26 69.59 24.75
N GLU A 300 -9.40 70.09 23.53
CA GLU A 300 -9.95 71.44 23.28
C GLU A 300 -11.40 71.56 23.79
N ILE A 301 -12.23 70.54 23.58
CA ILE A 301 -13.60 70.49 24.13
C ILE A 301 -13.57 70.48 25.67
N PHE A 302 -12.65 69.74 26.27
CA PHE A 302 -12.49 69.68 27.72
C PHE A 302 -12.07 71.02 28.31
N ASP A 303 -11.12 71.73 27.68
CA ASP A 303 -10.69 73.06 28.11
C ASP A 303 -11.81 74.09 28.02
N VAL A 304 -12.60 74.08 26.94
CA VAL A 304 -13.78 74.94 26.79
C VAL A 304 -14.81 74.65 27.89
N LEU A 305 -15.08 73.37 28.20
CA LEU A 305 -16.00 72.98 29.28
C LEU A 305 -15.51 73.44 30.66
N VAL A 306 -14.22 73.27 30.95
CA VAL A 306 -13.60 73.75 32.20
C VAL A 306 -13.74 75.27 32.33
N ASP A 307 -13.54 76.01 31.24
CA ASP A 307 -13.66 77.46 31.24
C ASP A 307 -15.11 77.94 31.43
N VAL A 308 -16.09 77.24 30.84
CA VAL A 308 -17.53 77.51 31.06
C VAL A 308 -17.91 77.25 32.52
N ILE A 309 -17.47 76.13 33.11
CA ILE A 309 -17.72 75.80 34.52
C ILE A 309 -17.09 76.87 35.43
N ARG A 310 -15.87 77.30 35.13
CA ARG A 310 -15.15 78.33 35.90
C ARG A 310 -15.88 79.67 35.85
N LYS A 311 -16.38 80.09 34.69
CA LYS A 311 -17.19 81.30 34.51
C LYS A 311 -18.54 81.22 35.23
N HIS A 312 -19.16 80.05 35.29
CA HIS A 312 -20.43 79.86 36.00
C HIS A 312 -20.28 79.91 37.53
N ARG A 313 -19.11 79.55 38.06
CA ARG A 313 -18.82 79.55 39.50
C ARG A 313 -18.49 80.93 40.07
N GLN A 314 -18.22 81.92 39.21
CA GLN A 314 -17.90 83.30 39.57
C GLN A 314 -19.09 84.27 39.46
N ARG A 315 -20.25 83.78 39.02
CA ARG A 315 -21.53 84.50 39.05
C ARG A 315 -22.36 84.03 40.22
#